data_AF-A0A7G8WD48-F1
#
_entry.id   AF-A0A7G8WD48-F1
#
_cell.length_a   1.000
_cell.length_b   1.000
_cell.length_c   1.000
_cell.angle_alpha   90.00
_cell.angle_beta   90.00
_cell.angle_gamma   90.00
#
_symmetry.space_group_name_H-M   'P 1'
#
loop_
_entity.id
_entity.type
_entity.pdbx_description
1 polymer ?
#
loop_
_entity_poly.entity_id
_entity_poly.type
_entity_poly.pdbx_seq_one_letter_code
_entity_poly.pdbx_strand_id
1 'polypeptide(L)'
;MRNRTKYILLILAIAGFALSYYNHFNALNETSFEPIELTYAKRFFGIGILFAGIYLFKKNWRNILTKFMLGAFGICFAINLFLFIEIYPYVQIGKLYAEYSEIETCGEMEKRFATDLKNEEIVYFQFGIGYDIDLAETLKEKYKIQSIGMGCTIQSEKECYNKLVNEYLKEKHNDGIIDY
;
A
#
# COMPACT_ATOMS: atom_id res chain seq x y z
N MET A 1 8.73 30.51 -20.02
CA MET A 1 7.68 29.57 -19.55
C MET A 1 6.68 30.35 -18.70
N ARG A 2 5.38 30.12 -18.88
CA ARG A 2 4.31 30.75 -18.08
C ARG A 2 4.38 30.26 -16.63
N ASN A 3 4.06 31.12 -15.65
CA ASN A 3 4.13 30.77 -14.22
C ASN A 3 3.36 29.49 -13.88
N ARG A 4 2.13 29.32 -14.41
CA ARG A 4 1.35 28.09 -14.22
C ARG A 4 2.10 26.82 -14.63
N THR A 5 2.78 26.83 -15.78
CA THR A 5 3.53 25.66 -16.27
C THR A 5 4.75 25.35 -15.40
N LYS A 6 5.41 26.39 -14.85
CA LYS A 6 6.51 26.20 -13.90
C LYS A 6 6.03 25.48 -12.65
N TYR A 7 4.91 25.91 -12.07
CA TYR A 7 4.34 25.26 -10.89
C TYR A 7 3.91 23.83 -11.16
N ILE A 8 3.27 23.56 -12.30
CA ILE A 8 2.90 22.19 -12.70
C ILE A 8 4.14 21.30 -12.78
N LEU A 9 5.20 21.75 -13.44
CA LEU A 9 6.45 20.98 -13.54
C LEU A 9 7.10 20.76 -12.18
N LEU A 10 7.10 21.77 -11.31
CA LEU A 10 7.65 21.66 -9.97
C LEU A 10 6.87 20.64 -9.13
N ILE A 11 5.54 20.71 -9.15
CA ILE A 11 4.67 19.78 -8.43
C ILE A 11 4.89 18.35 -8.95
N LEU A 12 4.89 18.15 -10.27
CA LEU A 12 5.14 16.83 -10.86
C LEU A 12 6.52 16.27 -10.50
N ALA A 13 7.55 17.12 -10.50
CA ALA A 13 8.90 16.70 -10.12
C ALA A 13 8.98 16.33 -8.64
N ILE A 14 8.44 17.16 -7.74
CA ILE A 14 8.45 16.89 -6.29
C ILE A 14 7.62 15.66 -5.97
N ALA A 15 6.39 15.57 -6.47
CA ALA A 15 5.50 14.44 -6.22
C ALA A 15 6.05 13.14 -6.82
N GLY A 16 6.55 13.19 -8.05
CA GLY A 16 7.19 12.04 -8.69
C GLY A 16 8.41 11.56 -7.91
N PHE A 17 9.26 12.47 -7.42
CA PHE A 17 10.42 12.12 -6.60
C PHE A 17 10.01 11.49 -5.26
N ALA A 18 9.07 12.11 -4.54
CA ALA A 18 8.58 11.62 -3.26
C ALA A 18 7.95 10.22 -3.37
N LEU A 19 7.12 10.00 -4.40
CA LEU A 19 6.53 8.69 -4.65
C LEU A 19 7.58 7.66 -5.10
N SER A 20 8.55 8.03 -5.94
CA SER A 20 9.66 7.12 -6.30
C SER A 20 10.47 6.70 -5.10
N TYR A 21 10.72 7.62 -4.16
CA TYR A 21 11.39 7.30 -2.92
C TYR A 21 10.55 6.32 -2.11
N TYR A 22 9.28 6.64 -1.84
CA TYR A 22 8.36 5.76 -1.13
C TYR A 22 8.29 4.36 -1.74
N ASN A 23 8.07 4.26 -3.05
CA ASN A 23 7.94 2.99 -3.76
C ASN A 23 9.25 2.20 -3.73
N HIS A 24 10.41 2.84 -3.82
CA HIS A 24 11.69 2.13 -3.75
C HIS A 24 11.93 1.45 -2.41
N PHE A 25 11.58 2.11 -1.30
CA PHE A 25 11.75 1.54 0.03
C PHE A 25 10.71 0.48 0.38
N ASN A 26 9.50 0.60 -0.16
CA ASN A 26 8.41 -0.31 0.19
C ASN A 26 8.23 -1.48 -0.79
N ALA A 27 8.60 -1.34 -2.07
CA ALA A 27 8.48 -2.43 -3.04
C ALA A 27 9.38 -3.62 -2.68
N LEU A 28 10.60 -3.35 -2.22
CA LEU A 28 11.58 -4.40 -1.89
C LEU A 28 11.18 -5.26 -0.70
N ASN A 29 10.39 -4.71 0.23
CA ASN A 29 9.92 -5.44 1.40
C ASN A 29 8.83 -6.46 1.07
N GLU A 30 8.09 -6.25 -0.02
CA GLU A 30 6.91 -7.05 -0.36
C GLU A 30 7.18 -8.08 -1.44
N THR A 31 7.73 -7.67 -2.59
CA THR A 31 7.83 -8.56 -3.77
C THR A 31 9.16 -9.31 -3.85
N SER A 32 10.11 -9.06 -2.94
CA SER A 32 11.52 -9.50 -3.02
C SER A 32 12.27 -9.07 -4.30
N PHE A 33 11.61 -8.32 -5.20
CA PHE A 33 12.12 -7.88 -6.49
C PHE A 33 11.69 -6.44 -6.78
N GLU A 34 12.61 -5.61 -7.27
CA GLU A 34 12.28 -4.25 -7.69
C GLU A 34 11.36 -4.28 -8.93
N PRO A 35 10.16 -3.67 -8.90
CA PRO A 35 9.27 -3.61 -10.05
C PRO A 35 9.95 -2.95 -11.24
N ILE A 36 9.80 -3.51 -12.43
CA ILE A 36 10.41 -2.96 -13.65
C ILE A 36 9.89 -1.55 -13.97
N GLU A 37 8.64 -1.30 -13.58
CA GLU A 37 7.95 -0.02 -13.61
C GLU A 37 8.73 1.06 -12.84
N LEU A 38 9.30 0.72 -11.67
CA LEU A 38 10.08 1.66 -10.87
C LEU A 38 11.39 2.05 -11.59
N THR A 39 12.00 1.11 -12.30
CA THR A 39 13.16 1.40 -13.17
C THR A 39 12.78 2.35 -14.30
N TYR A 40 11.63 2.16 -14.95
CA TYR A 40 11.15 3.08 -15.97
C TYR A 40 10.84 4.46 -15.40
N ALA A 41 10.19 4.54 -14.24
CA ALA A 41 9.90 5.80 -13.56
C ALA A 41 11.17 6.60 -13.28
N LYS A 42 12.22 5.96 -12.72
CA LYS A 42 13.54 6.58 -12.48
C LYS A 42 14.17 7.11 -13.78
N ARG A 43 14.08 6.34 -14.88
CA ARG A 43 14.59 6.77 -16.21
C ARG A 43 13.85 7.99 -16.74
N PHE A 44 12.52 8.00 -16.69
CA PHE A 44 11.72 9.15 -17.11
C PHE A 44 11.97 10.39 -16.24
N PHE A 45 12.18 10.20 -14.93
CA PHE A 45 12.59 11.29 -14.05
C PHE A 45 13.93 11.89 -14.46
N GLY A 46 14.94 11.04 -14.72
CA GLY A 46 16.26 11.48 -15.21
C GLY A 46 16.19 12.21 -16.55
N ILE A 47 15.37 11.73 -17.49
CA ILE A 47 15.10 12.42 -18.77
C ILE A 47 14.49 13.81 -18.52
N GLY A 48 13.56 13.93 -17.57
CA GLY A 48 12.97 15.20 -17.17
C GLY A 48 14.01 16.20 -16.64
N ILE A 49 14.92 15.74 -15.77
CA ILE A 49 16.05 16.55 -15.27
C ILE A 49 16.98 16.97 -16.41
N LEU A 50 17.32 16.05 -17.32
CA LEU A 50 18.17 16.34 -18.47
C LEU A 50 17.58 17.46 -19.33
N PHE A 51 16.28 17.39 -19.64
CA PHE A 51 15.61 18.46 -20.39
C PHE A 51 15.53 19.77 -19.60
N ALA A 52 15.39 19.72 -18.27
CA ALA A 52 15.45 20.91 -17.42
C ALA A 52 16.85 21.57 -17.46
N GLY A 53 17.92 20.78 -17.45
CA GLY A 53 19.29 21.27 -17.64
C GLY A 53 19.46 21.96 -18.99
N ILE A 54 19.06 21.30 -20.09
CA ILE A 54 19.15 21.87 -21.45
C ILE A 54 18.30 23.15 -21.58
N TYR A 55 17.16 23.22 -20.91
CA TYR A 55 16.27 24.38 -20.90
C TYR A 55 16.96 25.67 -20.41
N LEU A 56 17.90 25.54 -19.47
CA LEU A 56 18.67 26.66 -18.94
C LEU A 56 19.62 27.25 -20.00
N PHE A 57 20.25 26.41 -20.83
CA PHE A 57 21.26 26.83 -21.80
C PHE A 57 20.71 27.18 -23.19
N LYS A 58 19.68 26.49 -23.68
CA LYS A 58 19.18 26.64 -25.07
C LYS A 58 17.89 27.43 -25.16
N LYS A 59 17.99 28.77 -25.18
CA LYS A 59 16.84 29.70 -25.23
C LYS A 59 15.86 29.41 -26.38
N ASN A 60 16.35 29.08 -27.57
CA ASN A 60 15.51 28.85 -28.76
C ASN A 60 14.66 27.58 -28.67
N TRP A 61 15.04 26.62 -27.82
CA TRP A 61 14.38 25.31 -27.73
C TRP A 61 13.40 25.22 -26.56
N ARG A 62 13.24 26.30 -25.79
CA ARG A 62 12.50 26.32 -24.53
C ARG A 62 11.07 25.80 -24.64
N ASN A 63 10.34 26.14 -25.70
CA ASN A 63 8.97 25.67 -25.88
C ASN A 63 8.90 24.15 -26.09
N ILE A 64 9.79 23.60 -26.92
CA ILE A 64 9.87 22.15 -27.18
C ILE A 64 10.33 21.41 -25.93
N LEU A 65 11.37 21.89 -25.26
CA LEU A 65 11.90 21.31 -24.01
C LEU A 65 10.85 21.32 -22.90
N THR A 66 9.99 22.34 -22.83
CA THR A 66 8.88 22.38 -21.85
C THR A 66 7.90 21.23 -22.06
N LYS A 67 7.57 20.89 -23.31
CA LYS A 67 6.69 19.77 -23.63
C LYS A 67 7.34 18.43 -23.25
N PHE A 68 8.62 18.26 -23.54
CA PHE A 68 9.35 17.07 -23.15
C PHE A 68 9.47 16.90 -21.64
N MET A 69 9.72 17.98 -20.89
CA MET A 69 9.72 17.95 -19.42
C MET A 69 8.34 17.55 -18.88
N LEU A 70 7.25 18.11 -19.43
CA LEU A 70 5.89 17.75 -19.01
C LEU A 70 5.59 16.27 -19.28
N GLY A 71 5.96 15.76 -20.45
CA GLY A 71 5.80 14.35 -20.77
C GLY A 71 6.61 13.44 -19.85
N ALA A 72 7.90 13.74 -19.66
CA ALA A 72 8.79 12.93 -18.85
C ALA A 72 8.38 12.89 -17.37
N PHE A 73 8.15 14.06 -16.75
CA PHE A 73 7.69 14.11 -15.35
C PHE A 73 6.25 13.60 -15.19
N GLY A 74 5.38 13.81 -16.19
CA GLY A 74 4.02 13.26 -16.17
C GLY A 74 3.99 11.74 -16.22
N ILE A 75 4.77 11.11 -17.10
CA ILE A 75 4.88 9.64 -17.18
C ILE A 75 5.49 9.09 -15.88
N CYS A 76 6.57 9.70 -15.39
CA CYS A 76 7.17 9.32 -14.11
C CYS A 76 6.15 9.36 -12.97
N PHE A 77 5.40 10.46 -12.86
CA PHE A 77 4.36 10.61 -11.84
C PHE A 77 3.27 9.54 -11.96
N ALA A 78 2.76 9.29 -13.18
CA ALA A 78 1.71 8.31 -13.41
C ALA A 78 2.14 6.88 -13.02
N ILE A 79 3.35 6.47 -13.41
CA ILE A 79 3.89 5.14 -13.04
C ILE A 79 4.04 5.03 -11.52
N ASN A 80 4.58 6.06 -10.88
CA ASN A 80 4.74 6.04 -9.42
C ASN A 80 3.41 6.04 -8.66
N LEU A 81 2.38 6.71 -9.20
CA LEU A 81 1.06 6.70 -8.61
C LEU A 81 0.42 5.31 -8.71
N PHE A 82 0.57 4.65 -9.87
CA PHE A 82 0.14 3.27 -10.05
C PHE A 82 0.80 2.33 -9.03
N LEU A 83 2.13 2.37 -8.93
CA LEU A 83 2.89 1.59 -7.95
C LEU A 83 2.49 1.91 -6.50
N PHE A 84 2.21 3.17 -6.20
CA PHE A 84 1.78 3.56 -4.85
C PHE A 84 0.44 2.92 -4.49
N ILE A 85 -0.53 2.91 -5.41
CA ILE A 85 -1.84 2.28 -5.19
C ILE A 85 -1.69 0.78 -4.96
N GLU A 86 -0.75 0.15 -5.65
CA GLU A 86 -0.46 -1.28 -5.50
C GLU A 86 0.26 -1.59 -4.18
N ILE A 87 1.32 -0.85 -3.83
CA ILE A 87 2.18 -1.12 -2.68
C ILE A 87 1.57 -0.66 -1.37
N TYR A 88 0.85 0.46 -1.35
CA TYR A 88 0.36 1.08 -0.12
C TYR A 88 -0.48 0.15 0.76
N PRO A 89 -1.47 -0.62 0.23
CA PRO A 89 -2.26 -1.54 1.04
C PRO A 89 -1.41 -2.59 1.75
N TYR A 90 -0.41 -3.15 1.08
CA TYR A 90 0.47 -4.15 1.67
C TYR A 90 1.32 -3.57 2.81
N VAL A 91 1.86 -2.37 2.62
CA VAL A 91 2.58 -1.67 3.70
C VAL A 91 1.69 -1.44 4.93
N GLN A 92 0.41 -1.15 4.74
CA GLN A 92 -0.53 -1.01 5.87
C GLN A 92 -0.79 -2.36 6.54
N ILE A 93 -1.00 -3.43 5.77
CA ILE A 93 -1.17 -4.78 6.31
C ILE A 93 0.09 -5.22 7.08
N GLY A 94 1.29 -4.96 6.55
CA GLY A 94 2.55 -5.28 7.21
C GLY A 94 2.74 -4.54 8.55
N LYS A 95 2.33 -3.28 8.63
CA LYS A 95 2.32 -2.53 9.90
C LYS A 95 1.33 -3.13 10.88
N LEU A 96 0.12 -3.43 10.42
CA LEU A 96 -0.91 -4.04 11.25
C LEU A 96 -0.46 -5.40 11.78
N TYR A 97 0.11 -6.24 10.92
CA TYR A 97 0.74 -7.51 11.32
C TYR A 97 1.82 -7.31 12.38
N ALA A 98 2.70 -6.30 12.20
CA ALA A 98 3.73 -5.99 13.19
C ALA A 98 3.12 -5.62 14.55
N GLU A 99 2.08 -4.79 14.59
CA GLU A 99 1.37 -4.46 15.84
C GLU A 99 0.81 -5.70 16.54
N TYR A 100 0.16 -6.60 15.81
CA TYR A 100 -0.38 -7.84 16.40
C TYR A 100 0.70 -8.85 16.76
N SER A 101 1.88 -8.80 16.11
CA SER A 101 2.99 -9.69 16.41
C SER A 101 3.64 -9.41 17.78
N GLU A 102 3.50 -8.19 18.29
CA GLU A 102 3.98 -7.81 19.64
C GLU A 102 3.08 -8.36 20.76
N ILE A 103 1.88 -8.85 20.43
CA ILE A 103 0.95 -9.42 21.39
C ILE A 103 1.17 -10.92 21.47
N GLU A 104 1.60 -11.39 22.65
CA GLU A 104 2.02 -12.79 22.87
C GLU A 104 0.98 -13.60 23.69
N THR A 105 -0.07 -12.97 24.21
CA THR A 105 -1.03 -13.64 25.10
C THR A 105 -2.49 -13.48 24.66
N CYS A 106 -3.31 -14.51 24.89
CA CYS A 106 -4.75 -14.45 24.61
C CYS A 106 -5.46 -13.34 25.41
N GLY A 107 -5.08 -13.12 26.67
CA GLY A 107 -5.71 -12.08 27.50
C GLY A 107 -5.41 -10.65 27.01
N GLU A 108 -4.29 -10.44 26.31
CA GLU A 108 -4.01 -9.16 25.64
C GLU A 108 -4.73 -9.06 24.29
N MET A 109 -4.84 -10.16 23.55
CA MET A 109 -5.65 -10.22 22.33
C MET A 109 -7.13 -9.99 22.57
N GLU A 110 -7.69 -10.46 23.68
CA GLU A 110 -9.07 -10.17 24.10
C GLU A 110 -9.27 -8.66 24.34
N LYS A 111 -8.31 -7.99 24.98
CA LYS A 111 -8.34 -6.53 25.17
C LYS A 111 -8.21 -5.78 23.85
N ARG A 112 -7.35 -6.28 22.95
CA ARG A 112 -7.17 -5.73 21.61
C ARG A 112 -8.49 -5.85 20.83
N PHE A 113 -9.10 -7.03 20.80
CA PHE A 113 -10.42 -7.27 20.19
C PHE A 113 -11.49 -6.31 20.72
N ALA A 114 -11.59 -6.10 22.04
CA ALA A 114 -12.55 -5.16 22.61
C ALA A 114 -12.32 -3.70 22.14
N THR A 115 -11.06 -3.34 21.89
CA THR A 115 -10.68 -2.02 21.36
C THR A 115 -11.03 -1.92 19.87
N ASP A 116 -10.65 -2.92 19.08
CA ASP A 116 -10.91 -2.96 17.64
C ASP A 116 -12.41 -3.01 17.34
N LEU A 117 -13.18 -3.76 18.14
CA LEU A 117 -14.64 -3.79 18.08
C LEU A 117 -15.26 -2.41 18.32
N LYS A 118 -14.73 -1.64 19.28
CA LYS A 118 -15.21 -0.28 19.56
C LYS A 118 -14.86 0.70 18.43
N ASN A 119 -13.72 0.49 17.77
CA ASN A 119 -13.23 1.35 16.70
C ASN A 119 -13.71 0.93 15.31
N GLU A 120 -14.41 -0.21 15.19
CA GLU A 120 -14.79 -0.82 13.90
C GLU A 120 -13.59 -1.26 13.04
N GLU A 121 -12.50 -1.69 13.69
CA GLU A 121 -11.21 -2.06 13.08
C GLU A 121 -10.92 -3.57 13.24
N ILE A 122 -11.96 -4.39 13.21
CA ILE A 122 -11.85 -5.84 13.47
C ILE A 122 -11.03 -6.53 12.37
N VAL A 123 -10.11 -7.40 12.80
CA VAL A 123 -9.26 -8.22 11.94
C VAL A 123 -9.63 -9.71 11.99
N TYR A 124 -9.31 -10.47 10.95
CA TYR A 124 -9.33 -11.93 10.95
C TYR A 124 -7.98 -12.48 10.48
N PHE A 125 -7.43 -13.44 11.22
CA PHE A 125 -6.15 -14.06 10.91
C PHE A 125 -6.36 -15.37 10.14
N GLN A 126 -5.96 -15.42 8.87
CA GLN A 126 -6.07 -16.65 8.07
C GLN A 126 -4.82 -17.52 8.21
N PHE A 127 -4.99 -18.75 8.64
CA PHE A 127 -3.93 -19.76 8.73
C PHE A 127 -4.06 -20.79 7.62
N GLY A 128 -2.94 -21.35 7.17
CA GLY A 128 -2.92 -22.46 6.21
C GLY A 128 -1.98 -22.28 5.02
N ILE A 129 -2.07 -23.23 4.09
CA ILE A 129 -1.28 -23.26 2.85
C ILE A 129 -1.96 -22.35 1.83
N GLY A 130 -1.89 -21.05 2.06
CA GLY A 130 -2.44 -20.02 1.17
C GLY A 130 -3.36 -19.03 1.88
N TYR A 131 -3.58 -17.91 1.22
CA TYR A 131 -4.53 -16.88 1.63
C TYR A 131 -5.82 -17.04 0.83
N ASP A 132 -6.94 -17.24 1.51
CA ASP A 132 -8.26 -17.34 0.89
C ASP A 132 -8.76 -15.93 0.54
N ILE A 133 -8.64 -15.60 -0.75
CA ILE A 133 -9.01 -14.31 -1.31
C ILE A 133 -10.53 -14.10 -1.25
N ASP A 134 -11.32 -15.16 -1.51
CA ASP A 134 -12.78 -15.09 -1.53
C ASP A 134 -13.33 -14.85 -0.12
N LEU A 135 -12.75 -15.53 0.88
CA LEU A 135 -13.05 -15.27 2.29
C LEU A 135 -12.65 -13.84 2.68
N ALA A 136 -11.46 -13.39 2.29
CA ALA A 136 -10.99 -12.04 2.60
C ALA A 136 -11.91 -10.95 2.00
N GLU A 137 -12.35 -11.13 0.75
CA GLU A 137 -13.29 -10.24 0.09
C GLU A 137 -14.64 -10.24 0.81
N THR A 138 -15.16 -11.43 1.15
CA THR A 138 -16.42 -11.57 1.89
C THR A 138 -16.35 -10.86 3.25
N LEU A 139 -15.27 -11.06 4.01
CA LEU A 139 -15.04 -10.43 5.30
C LEU A 139 -15.04 -8.90 5.19
N LYS A 140 -14.32 -8.38 4.18
CA LYS A 140 -14.21 -6.94 3.94
C LYS A 140 -15.53 -6.32 3.47
N GLU A 141 -16.22 -6.96 2.54
CA GLU A 141 -17.42 -6.37 1.93
C GLU A 141 -18.64 -6.45 2.85
N LYS A 142 -18.91 -7.66 3.38
CA LYS A 142 -20.10 -7.97 4.17
C LYS A 142 -19.98 -7.51 5.62
N TYR A 143 -18.81 -7.66 6.22
CA TYR A 143 -18.61 -7.44 7.66
C TYR A 143 -17.68 -6.30 8.02
N LYS A 144 -17.02 -5.68 7.02
CA LYS A 144 -15.97 -4.66 7.23
C LYS A 144 -14.80 -5.17 8.07
N ILE A 145 -14.55 -6.49 8.03
CA ILE A 145 -13.44 -7.14 8.72
C ILE A 145 -12.25 -7.22 7.77
N GLN A 146 -11.08 -6.77 8.22
CA GLN A 146 -9.84 -6.89 7.46
C GLN A 146 -9.22 -8.28 7.68
N SER A 147 -8.68 -8.88 6.63
CA SER A 147 -8.02 -10.19 6.73
C SER A 147 -6.50 -10.07 6.66
N ILE A 148 -5.78 -10.87 7.45
CA ILE A 148 -4.32 -10.97 7.47
C ILE A 148 -3.93 -12.44 7.25
N GLY A 149 -3.11 -12.70 6.24
CA GLY A 149 -2.54 -14.03 6.00
C GLY A 149 -1.38 -14.33 6.95
N MET A 150 -1.52 -15.36 7.77
CA MET A 150 -0.50 -15.81 8.73
C MET A 150 0.36 -16.97 8.19
N GLY A 151 -0.05 -17.56 7.07
CA GLY A 151 0.58 -18.77 6.52
C GLY A 151 0.40 -19.97 7.45
N CYS A 152 1.36 -20.91 7.42
CA CYS A 152 1.23 -22.18 8.14
C CYS A 152 1.56 -22.11 9.64
N THR A 153 2.05 -20.97 10.14
CA THR A 153 2.44 -20.86 11.55
C THR A 153 1.27 -20.39 12.38
N ILE A 154 0.63 -21.36 13.04
CA ILE A 154 -0.45 -21.10 13.98
C ILE A 154 0.11 -20.41 15.23
N GLN A 155 -0.55 -19.32 15.62
CA GLN A 155 -0.23 -18.51 16.79
C GLN A 155 -1.46 -18.48 17.69
N SER A 156 -1.36 -19.12 18.87
CA SER A 156 -2.49 -19.41 19.76
C SER A 156 -3.30 -18.18 20.17
N GLU A 157 -2.65 -17.04 20.31
CA GLU A 157 -3.22 -15.76 20.69
C GLU A 157 -4.01 -15.13 19.54
N LYS A 158 -3.59 -15.33 18.28
CA LYS A 158 -4.37 -14.92 17.10
C LYS A 158 -5.58 -15.85 16.90
N GLU A 159 -5.47 -17.14 17.25
CA GLU A 159 -6.65 -18.02 17.31
C GLU A 159 -7.66 -17.57 18.38
N CYS A 160 -7.18 -17.14 19.56
CA CYS A 160 -8.05 -16.56 20.60
C CYS A 160 -8.81 -15.34 20.06
N TYR A 161 -8.15 -14.46 19.32
CA TYR A 161 -8.80 -13.34 18.65
C TYR A 161 -9.88 -13.82 17.64
N ASN A 162 -9.54 -14.76 16.75
CA ASN A 162 -10.47 -15.29 15.74
C ASN A 162 -11.72 -15.93 16.37
N LYS A 163 -11.60 -16.58 17.53
CA LYS A 163 -12.76 -17.13 18.26
C LYS A 163 -13.74 -16.03 18.64
N LEU A 164 -13.24 -14.90 19.17
CA LEU A 164 -14.06 -13.74 19.52
C LEU A 164 -14.72 -13.11 18.29
N VAL A 165 -14.00 -13.04 17.17
CA VAL A 165 -14.57 -12.58 15.88
C VAL A 165 -15.73 -13.48 15.45
N ASN A 166 -15.55 -14.80 15.55
CA ASN A 166 -16.60 -15.75 15.22
C ASN A 166 -17.81 -15.67 16.15
N GLU A 167 -17.60 -15.43 17.44
CA GLU A 167 -18.69 -15.17 18.39
C GLU A 167 -19.44 -13.88 18.03
N TYR A 168 -18.72 -12.80 17.73
CA TYR A 168 -19.29 -11.54 17.27
C TYR A 168 -20.12 -11.70 15.99
N LEU A 169 -19.62 -12.44 15.00
CA LEU A 169 -20.35 -12.71 13.76
C LEU A 169 -21.64 -13.50 14.02
N LYS A 170 -21.60 -14.48 14.92
CA LYS A 170 -22.80 -15.26 15.30
C LYS A 170 -23.83 -14.38 15.99
N GLU A 171 -23.40 -13.53 16.91
CA GLU A 171 -24.30 -12.66 17.68
C GLU A 171 -24.91 -11.53 16.84
N LYS A 172 -24.12 -10.88 15.99
CA LYS A 172 -24.54 -9.69 15.23
C LYS A 172 -25.10 -10.00 13.86
N HIS A 173 -24.62 -11.06 13.21
CA HIS A 173 -24.93 -11.36 11.82
C HIS A 173 -25.62 -12.72 11.65
N ASN A 174 -25.76 -13.51 12.72
CA ASN A 174 -26.28 -14.89 12.64
C ASN A 174 -25.53 -15.74 11.58
N ASP A 175 -24.22 -15.47 11.46
CA ASP A 175 -23.31 -16.12 10.52
C ASP A 175 -22.00 -16.45 11.25
N GLY A 176 -21.12 -17.24 10.65
CA GLY A 176 -19.82 -17.56 11.25
C GLY A 176 -18.83 -18.03 10.21
N ILE A 177 -17.54 -17.90 10.52
CA ILE A 177 -16.49 -18.40 9.64
C ILE A 177 -16.28 -19.87 9.98
N ILE A 178 -16.40 -20.73 8.97
CA ILE A 178 -16.08 -22.15 9.08
C ILE A 178 -14.59 -22.26 8.72
N ASP A 179 -13.72 -22.20 9.72
CA ASP A 179 -12.32 -22.62 9.58
C ASP A 179 -12.29 -24.15 9.52
N TYR A 180 -11.64 -24.71 8.49
CA TYR A 180 -11.37 -26.14 8.33
C TYR A 180 -9.98 -26.52 8.83
#